data_AF-A0A2M6VNQ7-F1
#
_entry.id   AF-A0A2M6VNQ7-F1
#
_cell.length_a   1.000
_cell.length_b   1.000
_cell.length_c   1.000
_cell.angle_alpha   90.00
_cell.angle_beta   90.00
_cell.angle_gamma   90.00
#
_symmetry.space_group_name_H-M   'P 1'
#
loop_
_entity.id
_entity.type
_entity.pdbx_description
1 polymer ?
#
loop_
_entity_poly.entity_id
_entity_poly.type
_entity_poly.pdbx_seq_one_letter_code
_entity_poly.pdbx_strand_id
1 'polypeptide(L)'
;MTNLTISLDENLVKQARIKAIQEGTSLSAKVREMLAAYVRQDMPAAPVVIPKLPVSKARGGLRTGIDPSSNRSLYDAMDAGMDLKRLS
;
A
#
# COMPACT_ATOMS: atom_id res chain seq x y z
N MET A 1 -17.91 0.89 -13.92
CA MET A 1 -17.62 2.33 -14.03
C MET A 1 -18.95 3.07 -14.01
N THR A 2 -19.09 4.07 -13.14
CA THR A 2 -20.34 4.85 -12.97
C THR A 2 -20.07 6.29 -13.39
N ASN A 3 -21.02 6.92 -14.08
CA ASN A 3 -20.92 8.31 -14.53
C ASN A 3 -21.65 9.23 -13.55
N LEU A 4 -21.07 10.40 -13.27
CA LEU A 4 -21.64 11.44 -12.42
C LEU A 4 -21.70 12.75 -13.22
N THR A 5 -22.88 13.37 -13.32
CA THR A 5 -23.06 14.68 -13.92
C THR A 5 -23.48 15.67 -12.84
N ILE A 6 -22.72 16.76 -12.70
CA ILE A 6 -22.96 17.81 -11.71
C ILE A 6 -22.79 19.18 -12.37
N SER A 7 -23.57 20.16 -11.93
CA SER A 7 -23.44 21.55 -12.36
C SER A 7 -22.41 22.27 -11.50
N LEU A 8 -21.43 22.93 -12.14
CA LEU A 8 -20.45 23.78 -11.47
C LEU A 8 -20.33 25.11 -12.21
N ASP A 9 -19.82 26.11 -11.51
CA ASP A 9 -19.41 27.38 -12.11
C ASP A 9 -18.30 27.17 -13.17
N GLU A 10 -18.47 27.82 -14.32
CA GLU A 10 -17.57 27.64 -15.46
C GLU A 10 -16.17 28.20 -15.20
N ASN A 11 -16.06 29.31 -14.48
CA ASN A 11 -14.77 29.93 -14.16
C ASN A 11 -13.97 29.03 -13.20
N LEU A 12 -14.65 28.41 -12.23
CA LEU A 12 -14.05 27.43 -11.33
C LEU A 12 -13.51 26.21 -12.12
N VAL A 13 -14.27 25.69 -13.08
CA VAL A 13 -13.84 24.55 -13.90
C VAL A 13 -12.60 24.90 -14.75
N LYS A 14 -12.54 26.11 -15.32
CA LYS A 14 -11.37 26.59 -16.08
C LYS A 14 -10.12 26.67 -15.21
N GLN A 15 -10.23 27.31 -14.05
CA GLN A 15 -9.13 27.45 -13.10
C GLN A 15 -8.63 26.08 -12.61
N ALA A 16 -9.55 25.18 -12.23
CA ALA A 16 -9.21 23.85 -11.75
C ALA A 16 -8.53 23.00 -12.83
N ARG A 17 -8.92 23.16 -14.10
CA ARG A 17 -8.27 22.48 -15.23
C ARG A 17 -6.84 22.97 -15.44
N ILE A 18 -6.61 24.28 -15.42
CA ILE A 18 -5.25 24.85 -15.54
C ILE A 18 -4.35 24.31 -14.43
N LYS A 19 -4.84 24.32 -13.19
CA LYS A 19 -4.10 23.80 -12.04
C LYS A 19 -3.80 22.30 -12.18
N ALA A 20 -4.78 21.50 -12.60
CA ALA A 20 -4.57 20.06 -12.81
C ALA A 20 -3.50 19.79 -13.87
N ILE A 21 -3.46 20.57 -14.96
CA ILE A 21 -2.43 20.44 -16.00
C ILE A 21 -1.05 20.79 -15.45
N GLN A 22 -0.93 21.86 -14.66
CA GLN A 22 0.33 22.24 -14.00
C GLN A 22 0.85 21.15 -13.05
N GLU A 23 -0.06 20.44 -12.37
CA GLU A 23 0.24 19.30 -11.50
C GLU A 23 0.49 17.99 -12.28
N GLY A 24 0.36 17.99 -13.62
CA GLY A 24 0.52 16.79 -14.45
C GLY A 24 -0.61 15.77 -14.28
N THR A 25 -1.79 16.19 -13.83
CA THR A 25 -2.97 15.35 -13.59
C THR A 25 -4.20 15.83 -14.37
N SER A 26 -5.33 15.16 -14.18
CA SER A 26 -6.62 15.56 -14.79
C SER A 26 -7.62 16.01 -13.72
N LEU A 27 -8.50 16.94 -14.10
CA LEU A 27 -9.59 17.39 -13.23
C LEU A 27 -10.44 16.20 -12.73
N SER A 28 -10.75 15.26 -13.62
CA SER A 28 -11.52 14.06 -13.28
C SER A 28 -10.79 13.12 -12.32
N ALA A 29 -9.46 13.01 -12.42
CA ALA A 29 -8.67 12.26 -11.44
C ALA A 29 -8.73 12.93 -10.06
N LYS A 30 -8.60 14.27 -10.03
CA LYS A 30 -8.65 15.02 -8.77
C LYS A 30 -9.99 14.94 -8.06
N VAL A 31 -11.09 15.02 -8.81
CA VAL A 31 -12.45 14.85 -8.25
C VAL A 31 -12.64 13.44 -7.69
N ARG A 32 -12.13 12.40 -8.37
CA ARG A 32 -12.19 11.02 -7.87
C ARG A 32 -11.40 10.84 -6.57
N GLU A 33 -10.19 11.39 -6.49
CA GLU A 33 -9.39 11.36 -5.26
C GLU A 33 -10.10 12.07 -4.10
N MET A 34 -10.67 13.24 -4.37
CA MET A 34 -11.39 14.01 -3.37
C MET A 34 -12.64 13.26 -2.85
N LEU A 35 -13.42 12.64 -3.75
CA LEU A 35 -14.55 11.80 -3.33
C LEU A 35 -14.09 10.61 -2.50
N ALA A 36 -13.00 9.94 -2.90
CA ALA A 36 -12.46 8.81 -2.15
C ALA A 36 -11.99 9.23 -0.75
N ALA A 37 -11.36 10.41 -0.63
CA ALA A 37 -10.96 10.98 0.65
C ALA A 37 -12.17 11.34 1.52
N TYR A 38 -13.21 11.94 0.94
CA TYR A 38 -14.45 12.29 1.64
C TYR A 38 -15.12 11.05 2.25
N VAL A 39 -15.25 9.98 1.47
CA VAL A 39 -15.82 8.71 1.98
C VAL A 39 -14.96 8.08 3.08
N ARG A 40 -13.63 8.19 2.97
CA ARG A 40 -12.70 7.68 4.00
C ARG A 40 -12.79 8.46 5.32
N GLN A 41 -13.10 9.76 5.28
CA GLN A 41 -13.23 10.58 6.49
C GLN A 41 -14.43 10.14 7.34
N ASP A 42 -15.54 9.74 6.69
CA ASP A 42 -16.75 9.27 7.37
C ASP A 42 -16.74 7.77 7.70
N MET A 43 -15.75 7.02 7.21
CA MET A 43 -15.52 5.67 7.73
C MET A 43 -14.98 5.80 9.14
N PRO A 44 -15.65 5.23 10.17
CA PRO A 44 -15.02 5.10 11.48
C PRO A 44 -13.68 4.42 11.22
N ALA A 45 -12.59 5.04 11.66
CA ALA A 45 -11.28 4.44 11.60
C ALA A 45 -11.39 3.12 12.38
N ALA A 46 -11.65 2.03 11.66
CA ALA A 46 -11.59 0.71 12.24
C ALA A 46 -10.20 0.66 12.86
N PRO A 47 -10.07 0.47 14.18
CA PRO A 47 -8.77 0.49 14.82
C PRO A 47 -7.90 -0.45 14.01
N VAL A 48 -6.76 0.05 13.53
CA VAL A 48 -5.79 -0.76 12.81
C VAL A 48 -5.31 -1.80 13.81
N VAL A 49 -5.99 -2.94 13.86
CA VAL A 49 -5.58 -4.08 14.67
C VAL A 49 -4.33 -4.59 14.00
N ILE A 50 -3.15 -4.19 14.49
CA ILE A 50 -1.89 -4.75 14.06
C ILE A 50 -1.91 -6.20 14.57
N PRO A 51 -2.09 -7.21 13.71
CA PRO A 51 -2.10 -8.58 14.17
C PRO A 51 -0.74 -8.88 14.78
N LYS A 52 -0.72 -9.53 15.95
CA LYS A 52 0.52 -9.95 16.58
C LYS A 52 1.17 -11.00 15.69
N LEU A 53 2.15 -10.56 14.88
CA LEU A 53 2.89 -11.44 13.99
C LEU A 53 3.70 -12.45 14.83
N PRO A 54 3.78 -13.73 14.43
CA PRO A 54 4.65 -14.68 15.07
C PRO A 54 6.11 -14.22 14.87
N VAL A 55 6.82 -14.01 15.97
CA VAL A 55 8.26 -13.71 15.97
C VAL A 55 9.02 -14.96 16.37
N SER A 56 10.13 -15.23 15.67
CA SER A 56 11.00 -16.35 16.02
C SER A 56 11.61 -16.14 17.41
N LYS A 57 11.56 -17.17 18.27
CA LYS A 57 12.29 -17.19 19.56
C LYS A 57 13.77 -17.55 19.42
N ALA A 58 14.25 -17.84 18.21
CA ALA A 58 15.64 -18.18 17.99
C ALA A 58 16.54 -17.02 18.43
N ARG A 59 17.71 -17.33 19.02
CA ARG A 59 18.70 -16.37 19.54
C ARG A 59 19.39 -15.53 18.45
N GLY A 60 18.89 -15.59 17.21
CA GLY A 60 19.52 -15.00 16.03
C GLY A 60 20.52 -15.94 15.37
N GLY A 61 21.07 -15.47 14.24
CA GLY A 61 22.01 -16.23 13.41
C GLY A 61 21.35 -16.84 12.17
N LEU A 62 22.19 -17.13 11.18
CA LEU A 62 21.76 -17.88 10.00
C LEU A 62 21.52 -19.34 10.39
N ARG A 63 20.59 -20.01 9.69
CA ARG A 63 20.38 -21.46 9.86
C ARG A 63 21.70 -22.19 9.56
N THR A 64 21.97 -23.27 10.29
CA THR A 64 23.13 -24.12 10.06
C THR A 64 23.19 -24.57 8.60
N GLY A 65 24.34 -24.37 7.95
CA GLY A 65 24.55 -24.69 6.54
C GLY A 65 24.27 -23.54 5.56
N ILE A 66 23.85 -22.35 6.03
CA ILE A 66 23.77 -21.15 5.20
C ILE A 66 25.09 -20.39 5.28
N ASP A 67 25.72 -20.15 4.13
CA ASP A 67 26.90 -19.32 4.00
C ASP A 67 26.49 -17.84 3.88
N PRO A 68 26.94 -16.95 4.79
CA PRO A 68 26.61 -15.51 4.76
C PRO A 68 27.17 -14.78 3.53
N SER A 69 28.20 -15.35 2.87
CA SER A 69 28.89 -14.70 1.75
C SER A 69 28.34 -15.11 0.37
N SER A 70 27.40 -16.07 0.32
CA SER A 70 26.87 -16.62 -0.92
C SER A 70 25.37 -16.39 -1.06
N ASN A 71 25.00 -15.51 -1.99
CA ASN A 71 23.59 -15.25 -2.33
C ASN A 71 22.86 -16.53 -2.77
N ARG A 72 23.56 -17.46 -3.43
CA ARG A 72 22.98 -18.75 -3.86
C ARG A 72 22.56 -19.60 -2.65
N SER A 73 23.38 -19.64 -1.60
CA SER A 73 23.07 -20.35 -0.36
C SER A 73 21.79 -19.79 0.30
N LEU A 74 21.56 -18.49 0.19
CA LEU A 74 20.34 -17.85 0.69
C LEU A 74 19.10 -18.25 -0.15
N TYR A 75 19.20 -18.22 -1.48
CA TYR A 75 18.10 -18.60 -2.36
C TYR A 75 17.69 -20.07 -2.18
N ASP A 76 18.66 -20.98 -2.11
CA ASP A 76 18.41 -22.42 -1.89
C ASP A 76 17.69 -22.65 -0.53
N ALA A 77 18.04 -21.88 0.50
CA ALA A 77 17.38 -21.95 1.81
C ALA A 77 15.95 -21.42 1.81
N MET A 78 15.61 -20.49 0.91
CA MET A 78 14.25 -19.97 0.72
C MET A 78 13.38 -20.98 -0.03
N ASP A 79 13.93 -21.64 -1.05
CA ASP A 79 13.24 -22.64 -1.86
C ASP A 79 12.97 -23.96 -1.10
N ALA A 80 13.77 -24.26 -0.07
CA ALA A 80 13.59 -25.44 0.79
C ALA A 80 12.29 -25.42 1.63
N GLY A 81 11.51 -24.33 1.58
CA GLY A 81 10.23 -24.18 2.29
C GLY A 81 10.41 -23.88 3.78
N MET A 82 9.71 -22.86 4.28
CA MET A 82 9.68 -22.56 5.71
C MET A 82 8.46 -23.20 6.38
N ASP A 83 8.69 -24.06 7.37
CA ASP A 83 7.64 -24.52 8.27
C ASP A 83 7.28 -23.41 9.27
N LEU A 84 6.21 -22.67 8.98
CA LEU A 84 5.71 -21.56 9.80
C LEU A 84 5.30 -22.00 11.22
N LYS A 85 5.12 -23.30 11.47
CA LYS A 85 4.80 -23.84 12.81
C LYS A 85 6.01 -23.89 13.73
N ARG A 86 7.24 -23.75 13.21
CA ARG A 86 8.49 -23.76 14.01
C ARG A 86 8.96 -22.38 14.46
N LEU A 87 8.18 -21.32 14.20
CA LEU A 87 8.49 -19.97 14.68
C LEU A 87 8.09 -19.74 16.16
N SER A 88 7.42 -20.70 16.80
CA SER A 88 6.89 -20.59 18.18
C SER A 88 7.82 -21.13 19.26
#